data_AF-A0A6B3FU00-F1
#
_entry.id   AF-A0A6B3FU00-F1
#
_cell.length_a   1.000
_cell.length_b   1.000
_cell.length_c   1.000
_cell.angle_alpha   90.00
_cell.angle_beta   90.00
_cell.angle_gamma   90.00
#
_symmetry.space_group_name_H-M   'P 1'
#
loop_
_entity.id
_entity.type
_entity.pdbx_description
1 polymer ?
#
loop_
_entity_poly.entity_id
_entity_poly.type
_entity_poly.pdbx_seq_one_letter_code
_entity_poly.pdbx_strand_id
1 'polypeptide(L)'
;IDVSGLPLDRVARTADGGLSIGATVRNSDLAAHPDVTENYPALSQALLAGASGQLRNAATTGGNLLQRTRCRYFQDVSKPCNKRLPGSGCPALEGTHRDL
;
A
#
# COMPACT_ATOMS: atom_id res chain seq x y z
N ILE A 1 -10.51 -4.77 -15.26
CA ILE A 1 -9.92 -6.12 -15.21
C ILE A 1 -9.79 -6.47 -13.74
N ASP A 2 -10.54 -7.46 -13.26
CA ASP A 2 -10.39 -7.95 -11.90
C ASP A 2 -9.25 -8.98 -11.86
N VAL A 3 -8.38 -8.86 -10.87
CA VAL A 3 -7.22 -9.74 -10.65
C VAL A 3 -7.34 -10.54 -9.36
N SER A 4 -8.43 -10.35 -8.59
CA SER A 4 -8.59 -10.93 -7.26
C SER A 4 -8.73 -12.46 -7.27
N GLY A 5 -9.24 -13.05 -8.36
CA GLY A 5 -9.37 -14.49 -8.53
C GLY A 5 -8.16 -15.19 -9.14
N LEU A 6 -7.07 -14.47 -9.42
CA LEU A 6 -5.83 -15.08 -9.93
C LEU A 6 -5.04 -15.71 -8.77
N PRO A 7 -4.28 -16.79 -9.01
CA PRO A 7 -3.52 -17.51 -7.97
C PRO A 7 -2.23 -16.75 -7.57
N LEU A 8 -2.39 -15.52 -7.10
CA LEU A 8 -1.33 -14.58 -6.71
C LEU A 8 -1.40 -14.25 -5.21
N ASP A 9 -2.00 -15.13 -4.41
CA ASP A 9 -2.37 -14.95 -3.00
C ASP A 9 -1.53 -15.80 -2.04
N ARG A 10 -0.39 -16.33 -2.52
CA ARG A 10 0.48 -17.22 -1.74
C ARG A 10 1.64 -16.47 -1.10
N VAL A 11 2.01 -16.92 0.08
CA VAL A 11 3.28 -16.60 0.74
C VAL A 11 4.12 -17.89 0.76
N ALA A 12 5.33 -17.85 0.21
CA ALA A 12 6.17 -19.04 0.08
C ALA A 12 7.64 -18.72 0.33
N ARG A 13 8.34 -19.61 1.04
CA ARG A 13 9.80 -19.54 1.15
C ARG A 13 10.44 -19.78 -0.21
N THR A 14 11.53 -19.07 -0.44
CA THR A 14 12.33 -19.15 -1.67
C THR A 14 13.57 -20.01 -1.44
N ALA A 15 14.18 -20.50 -2.52
CA ALA A 15 15.32 -21.43 -2.44
C ALA A 15 16.58 -20.78 -1.81
N ASP A 16 16.69 -19.46 -1.91
CA ASP A 16 17.75 -18.63 -1.32
C ASP A 16 17.43 -18.18 0.11
N GLY A 17 16.36 -18.70 0.72
CA GLY A 17 16.01 -18.44 2.13
C GLY A 17 15.20 -17.18 2.36
N GLY A 18 14.79 -16.45 1.31
CA GLY A 18 13.86 -15.33 1.39
C GLY A 18 12.39 -15.75 1.38
N LEU A 19 11.50 -14.76 1.25
CA LEU A 19 10.06 -14.95 1.19
C LEU A 19 9.48 -14.31 -0.08
N SER A 20 8.76 -15.09 -0.88
CA SER A 20 7.96 -14.62 -2.00
C SER A 20 6.54 -14.36 -1.53
N ILE A 21 6.07 -13.11 -1.68
CA ILE A 21 4.74 -12.67 -1.27
C ILE A 21 3.94 -12.33 -2.52
N GLY A 22 2.83 -13.03 -2.71
CA GLY A 22 1.91 -12.81 -3.82
C GLY A 22 1.23 -11.44 -3.78
N ALA A 23 0.98 -10.85 -4.96
CA ALA A 23 0.43 -9.52 -5.09
C ALA A 23 -1.01 -9.36 -4.58
N THR A 24 -1.79 -10.44 -4.49
CA THR A 24 -3.18 -10.43 -4.01
C THR A 24 -3.33 -10.92 -2.57
N VAL A 25 -2.23 -11.25 -1.87
CA VAL A 25 -2.25 -11.55 -0.43
C VAL A 25 -2.88 -10.38 0.32
N ARG A 26 -3.82 -10.64 1.24
CA ARG A 26 -4.45 -9.61 2.05
C ARG A 26 -3.47 -9.08 3.08
N ASN A 27 -3.53 -7.77 3.35
CA ASN A 27 -2.65 -7.15 4.33
C ASN A 27 -2.80 -7.74 5.73
N SER A 28 -4.02 -8.10 6.14
CA SER A 28 -4.26 -8.77 7.42
C SER A 28 -3.62 -10.16 7.47
N ASP A 29 -3.76 -10.96 6.40
CA ASP A 29 -3.21 -12.31 6.34
C ASP A 29 -1.67 -12.25 6.33
N LEU A 30 -1.08 -11.33 5.58
CA LEU A 30 0.36 -11.13 5.55
C LEU A 30 0.91 -10.69 6.90
N ALA A 31 0.21 -9.80 7.60
CA ALA A 31 0.63 -9.32 8.91
C ALA A 31 0.60 -10.43 9.98
N ALA A 32 -0.27 -11.43 9.82
CA ALA A 32 -0.43 -12.56 10.73
C ALA A 32 0.32 -13.82 10.29
N HIS A 33 0.98 -13.81 9.13
CA HIS A 33 1.64 -15.00 8.59
C HIS A 33 2.84 -15.41 9.47
N PRO A 34 2.94 -16.69 9.91
CA PRO A 34 3.98 -17.12 10.86
C PRO A 34 5.40 -16.77 10.41
N ASP A 35 5.75 -17.06 9.15
CA ASP A 35 7.07 -16.71 8.61
C ASP A 35 7.35 -15.20 8.65
N VAL A 36 6.32 -14.36 8.48
CA VAL A 36 6.47 -12.90 8.50
C VAL A 36 6.61 -12.41 9.93
N THR A 37 5.79 -12.90 10.86
CA THR A 37 5.87 -12.48 12.27
C THR A 37 7.19 -12.91 12.92
N GLU A 38 7.73 -14.07 12.55
CA GLU A 38 8.96 -14.61 13.12
C GLU A 38 10.21 -14.01 12.46
N ASN A 39 10.26 -13.95 11.13
CA ASN A 39 11.49 -13.62 10.40
C ASN A 39 11.49 -12.20 9.81
N TYR A 40 10.31 -11.56 9.67
CA TYR A 40 10.15 -10.22 9.10
C TYR A 40 9.26 -9.30 9.96
N PRO A 41 9.50 -9.19 11.29
CA PRO A 41 8.56 -8.54 12.21
C PRO A 41 8.28 -7.07 11.86
N ALA A 42 9.26 -6.36 11.28
CA ALA A 42 9.08 -4.98 10.82
C ALA A 42 7.98 -4.85 9.75
N LEU A 43 7.82 -5.85 8.87
CA LEU A 43 6.76 -5.88 7.86
C LEU A 43 5.38 -6.05 8.51
N SER A 44 5.25 -6.99 9.44
CA SER A 44 4.00 -7.20 10.20
C SER A 44 3.61 -5.94 10.97
N GLN A 45 4.56 -5.33 11.69
CA GLN A 45 4.32 -4.11 12.47
C GLN A 45 3.91 -2.93 11.57
N ALA A 46 4.58 -2.73 10.42
CA ALA A 46 4.23 -1.68 9.48
C ALA A 46 2.80 -1.85 8.92
N LEU A 47 2.40 -3.09 8.60
CA LEU A 47 1.04 -3.38 8.16
C LEU A 47 0.02 -3.07 9.26
N LEU A 48 0.28 -3.48 10.50
CA LEU A 48 -0.64 -3.30 11.64
C LEU A 48 -0.78 -1.85 12.09
N ALA A 49 0.28 -1.05 11.97
CA ALA A 49 0.26 0.37 12.31
C ALA A 49 -0.55 1.22 11.30
N GLY A 50 -0.75 0.72 10.07
CA GLY A 50 -1.46 1.42 9.02
C GLY A 50 -2.93 1.04 8.89
N ALA A 51 -3.79 2.04 8.69
CA ALA A 51 -5.22 1.89 8.41
C ALA A 51 -6.03 1.14 9.51
N SER A 52 -7.28 0.82 9.22
CA SER A 52 -8.15 0.03 10.09
C SER A 52 -8.12 -1.46 9.72
N GLY A 53 -8.61 -2.32 10.62
CA GLY A 53 -8.73 -3.76 10.36
C GLY A 53 -9.61 -4.06 9.12
N GLN A 54 -10.72 -3.35 8.96
CA GLN A 54 -11.61 -3.50 7.81
C GLN A 54 -10.89 -3.21 6.49
N LEU A 55 -10.07 -2.15 6.45
CA LEU A 55 -9.29 -1.82 5.25
C LEU A 55 -8.19 -2.84 4.99
N ARG A 56 -7.51 -3.34 6.02
CA ARG A 56 -6.47 -4.37 5.87
C ARG A 56 -7.01 -5.71 5.39
N ASN A 57 -8.25 -6.06 5.77
CA ASN A 57 -8.90 -7.28 5.30
C ASN A 57 -9.19 -7.26 3.80
N ALA A 58 -9.37 -6.07 3.20
CA ALA A 58 -9.61 -5.92 1.77
C ALA A 58 -8.35 -5.58 0.97
N ALA A 59 -7.45 -4.76 1.54
CA ALA A 59 -6.22 -4.32 0.89
C ALA A 59 -5.30 -5.52 0.57
N THR A 60 -4.67 -5.46 -0.60
CA THR A 60 -3.69 -6.46 -1.03
C THR A 60 -2.28 -5.90 -1.03
N THR A 61 -1.26 -6.76 -1.01
CA THR A 61 0.15 -6.36 -1.08
C THR A 61 0.43 -5.46 -2.29
N GLY A 62 0.01 -5.87 -3.49
CA GLY A 62 0.21 -5.09 -4.70
C GLY A 62 -0.56 -3.75 -4.66
N GLY A 63 -1.80 -3.78 -4.15
CA GLY A 63 -2.61 -2.57 -3.99
C GLY A 63 -2.01 -1.58 -2.99
N ASN A 64 -1.41 -2.07 -1.90
CA ASN A 64 -0.77 -1.25 -0.89
C ASN A 64 0.44 -0.49 -1.44
N LEU A 65 1.29 -1.16 -2.24
CA LEU A 65 2.45 -0.53 -2.88
C LEU A 65 2.04 0.54 -3.91
N LEU A 66 0.95 0.31 -4.63
CA LEU A 66 0.47 1.21 -5.69
C LEU A 66 -0.52 2.28 -5.20
N GLN A 67 -0.70 2.41 -3.88
CA GLN A 67 -1.60 3.42 -3.34
C GLN A 67 -1.14 4.83 -3.73
N ARG A 68 -2.09 5.71 -4.06
CA ARG A 68 -1.79 7.09 -4.44
C ARG A 68 -1.56 7.97 -3.21
N THR A 69 -0.88 9.10 -3.41
CA THR A 69 -0.60 10.09 -2.35
C THR A 69 -1.88 10.62 -1.67
N ARG A 70 -1.75 11.01 -0.40
CA ARG A 70 -2.80 11.66 0.39
C ARG A 70 -2.80 13.18 0.32
N CYS A 71 -1.94 13.78 -0.52
CA CYS A 71 -1.91 15.22 -0.76
C CYS A 71 -3.32 15.79 -1.04
N ARG A 72 -3.78 16.75 -0.23
CA ARG A 72 -5.13 17.33 -0.33
C ARG A 72 -5.37 18.03 -1.68
N TYR A 73 -4.37 18.73 -2.22
CA TYR A 73 -4.46 19.33 -3.56
C TYR A 73 -4.53 18.29 -4.69
N PHE A 74 -3.96 17.10 -4.47
CA PHE A 74 -4.08 16.00 -5.42
C PHE A 74 -5.49 15.37 -5.35
N GLN A 75 -6.07 15.25 -4.15
CA GLN A 75 -7.41 14.68 -3.93
C GLN A 75 -8.55 15.62 -4.36
N ASP A 76 -8.39 16.94 -4.16
CA ASP A 76 -9.32 17.94 -4.65
C ASP A 76 -9.08 18.19 -6.14
N VAL A 77 -10.02 17.71 -6.97
CA VAL A 77 -9.93 17.81 -8.43
C VAL A 77 -10.04 19.25 -8.95
N SER A 78 -10.53 20.19 -8.13
CA SER A 78 -10.62 21.62 -8.47
C SER A 78 -9.28 22.36 -8.35
N LYS A 79 -8.27 21.79 -7.68
CA LYS A 79 -6.97 22.45 -7.44
C LYS A 79 -5.92 22.07 -8.47
N PRO A 80 -5.03 22.97 -8.91
CA PRO A 80 -3.93 22.60 -9.80
C PRO A 80 -3.01 21.54 -9.17
N CYS A 81 -2.53 20.58 -9.96
CA CYS A 81 -1.66 19.50 -9.49
C CYS A 81 -0.88 18.84 -10.63
N ASN A 82 0.43 19.07 -10.70
CA ASN A 82 1.32 18.47 -11.70
C ASN A 82 1.28 16.93 -11.74
N LYS A 83 1.02 16.26 -10.61
CA LYS A 83 0.87 14.78 -10.56
C LYS A 83 -0.41 14.30 -11.26
N ARG A 84 -1.43 15.14 -11.38
CA ARG A 84 -2.71 14.83 -12.04
C ARG A 84 -2.74 15.34 -13.47
N LEU A 85 -2.37 16.62 -13.67
CA LEU A 85 -2.26 17.27 -14.97
C LEU A 85 -0.89 17.96 -15.06
N PRO A 86 0.06 17.39 -15.81
CA PRO A 86 1.39 17.98 -15.98
C PRO A 86 1.31 19.45 -16.43
N GLY A 87 2.11 20.31 -15.81
CA GLY A 87 2.15 21.75 -16.12
C GLY A 87 1.08 22.61 -15.43
N SER A 88 0.11 22.01 -14.73
CA SER A 88 -0.95 22.79 -14.04
C SER A 88 -0.47 23.50 -12.76
N GLY A 89 0.70 23.14 -12.22
CA GLY A 89 1.28 23.73 -11.01
C GLY A 89 1.22 22.83 -9.76
N CYS A 90 1.84 23.27 -8.67
CA CYS A 90 1.88 22.55 -7.39
C CYS A 90 1.65 23.50 -6.20
N PRO A 91 0.40 23.72 -5.77
CA PRO A 91 0.07 24.59 -4.63
C PRO A 91 0.69 24.13 -3.32
N ALA A 92 1.06 22.86 -3.18
CA ALA A 92 1.70 22.34 -1.99
C ALA A 92 3.10 22.92 -1.72
N LEU A 93 3.75 23.56 -2.72
CA LEU A 93 5.08 24.16 -2.52
C LEU A 93 5.03 25.38 -1.60
N GLU A 94 4.03 26.24 -1.77
CA GLU A 94 3.87 27.50 -1.01
C GLU A 94 2.68 27.45 -0.03
N GLY A 95 1.79 26.46 -0.19
CA GLY A 95 0.61 26.26 0.63
C GLY A 95 0.80 25.28 1.79
N THR A 96 -0.31 24.80 2.35
CA THR A 96 -0.31 23.85 3.47
C THR A 96 0.21 22.48 3.01
N HIS A 97 1.36 22.07 3.56
CA HIS A 97 2.04 20.82 3.18
C HIS A 97 2.48 19.95 4.37
N ARG A 98 2.29 20.42 5.61
CA ARG A 98 2.73 19.73 6.83
C ARG A 98 1.67 18.82 7.43
N ASP A 99 0.41 19.22 7.34
CA ASP A 99 -0.72 18.52 7.95
C ASP A 99 -1.47 17.75 6.86
N LEU A 100 -1.06 16.50 6.64
CA LEU A 100 -1.74 15.54 5.77
C LEU A 100 -2.54 14.54 6.61
#